data_AF-A0A952NDS1-F1
#
_entry.id   AF-A0A952NDS1-F1
#
_cell.length_a   1.000
_cell.length_b   1.000
_cell.length_c   1.000
_cell.angle_alpha   90.00
_cell.angle_beta   90.00
_cell.angle_gamma   90.00
#
_symmetry.space_group_name_H-M   'P 1'
#
loop_
_entity.id
_entity.type
_entity.pdbx_description
1 polymer ?
#
loop_
_entity_poly.entity_id
_entity_poly.type
_entity_poly.pdbx_seq_one_letter_code
_entity_poly.pdbx_strand_id
1 'polypeptide(L)'
;MIKKSDVVSNAQLKMPIVHSMNLKKQLRFYLDTHDLSAAQLARKANIPKQSLSGWLAGSNPRDVRQVKKVADALGVTLDNLMFGNGQDEDTKKHTELSALLGDEWIGGVFEVKFRRVKGKA
;
A
#
# COMPACT_ATOMS: atom_id res chain seq x y z
N MET A 1 -23.84 16.72 50.22
CA MET A 1 -23.57 17.41 48.94
C MET A 1 -22.37 16.72 48.30
N ILE A 2 -22.59 15.79 47.36
CA ILE A 2 -21.53 15.00 46.71
C ILE A 2 -21.51 15.42 45.24
N LYS A 3 -20.39 15.97 44.77
CA LYS A 3 -20.17 16.33 43.36
C LYS A 3 -20.00 15.03 42.56
N LYS A 4 -21.00 14.68 41.74
CA LYS A 4 -20.85 13.72 40.64
C LYS A 4 -20.46 14.49 39.39
N SER A 5 -19.17 14.63 39.15
CA SER A 5 -18.66 14.96 37.82
C SER A 5 -17.16 14.64 37.76
N ASP A 6 -16.80 13.45 38.21
CA ASP A 6 -15.53 12.83 37.85
C ASP A 6 -15.81 11.70 36.87
N VAL A 7 -14.91 11.57 35.91
CA VAL A 7 -14.76 10.49 34.92
C VAL A 7 -15.67 10.56 33.69
N VAL A 8 -15.34 11.48 32.78
CA VAL A 8 -15.39 11.13 31.35
C VAL A 8 -13.98 11.26 30.81
N SER A 9 -13.24 10.16 30.93
CA SER A 9 -12.01 9.91 30.18
C SER A 9 -12.34 10.02 28.69
N ASN A 10 -11.92 11.11 28.06
CA ASN A 10 -11.96 11.27 26.61
C ASN A 10 -11.03 10.23 25.99
N ALA A 11 -11.56 9.04 25.73
CA ALA A 11 -10.96 8.11 24.79
C ALA A 11 -10.93 8.85 23.45
N GLN A 12 -9.73 9.30 23.05
CA GLN A 12 -9.48 9.87 21.75
C GLN A 12 -9.90 8.81 20.72
N LEU A 13 -11.11 8.96 20.18
CA LEU A 13 -11.57 8.21 19.01
C LEU A 13 -10.56 8.53 17.90
N LYS A 14 -9.62 7.60 17.67
CA LYS A 14 -8.70 7.65 16.56
C LYS A 14 -9.56 7.51 15.31
N MET A 15 -10.05 8.63 14.78
CA MET A 15 -10.81 8.63 13.54
C MET A 15 -9.99 7.87 12.50
N PRO A 16 -10.60 6.94 11.75
CA PRO A 16 -9.87 6.22 10.73
C PRO A 16 -9.22 7.26 9.82
N ILE A 17 -7.90 7.15 9.66
CA ILE A 17 -7.14 7.99 8.75
C ILE A 17 -7.80 7.82 7.38
N VAL A 18 -8.45 8.88 6.91
CA VAL A 18 -9.13 8.88 5.62
C VAL A 18 -8.02 8.93 4.57
N HIS A 19 -7.64 7.77 4.06
CA HIS A 19 -6.65 7.69 3.00
C HIS A 19 -7.27 8.26 1.72
N SER A 20 -6.53 9.13 1.03
CA SER A 20 -6.96 9.61 -0.28
C SER A 20 -7.01 8.44 -1.28
N MET A 21 -7.96 8.48 -2.21
CA MET A 21 -8.11 7.41 -3.21
C MET A 21 -6.85 7.31 -4.07
N ASN A 22 -6.24 6.12 -4.14
CA ASN A 22 -5.02 5.86 -4.88
C ASN A 22 -5.11 4.62 -5.80
N LEU A 23 -6.20 4.52 -6.54
CA LEU A 23 -6.51 3.37 -7.41
C LEU A 23 -5.40 3.08 -8.43
N LYS A 24 -4.79 4.11 -9.03
CA LYS A 24 -3.73 3.94 -10.03
C LYS A 24 -2.52 3.21 -9.46
N LYS A 25 -2.05 3.62 -8.27
CA LYS A 25 -0.91 2.97 -7.59
C LYS A 25 -1.25 1.54 -7.23
N GLN A 26 -2.44 1.32 -6.64
CA GLN A 26 -2.89 -0.03 -6.28
C GLN A 26 -2.97 -0.95 -7.49
N LEU A 27 -3.55 -0.51 -8.60
CA LEU A 27 -3.64 -1.32 -9.81
C LEU A 27 -2.26 -1.71 -10.34
N ARG A 28 -1.29 -0.79 -10.34
CA ARG A 28 0.09 -1.12 -10.74
C ARG A 28 0.72 -2.15 -9.82
N PHE A 29 0.62 -1.93 -8.51
CA PHE A 29 1.11 -2.86 -7.50
C PHE A 29 0.58 -4.28 -7.71
N TYR A 30 -0.73 -4.43 -7.93
CA TYR A 30 -1.32 -5.75 -8.16
C TYR A 30 -0.98 -6.34 -9.53
N LEU A 31 -0.86 -5.53 -10.59
CA LEU A 31 -0.42 -6.03 -11.89
C LEU A 31 1.00 -6.61 -11.79
N ASP A 32 1.91 -5.92 -11.11
CA ASP A 32 3.29 -6.35 -10.92
C ASP A 32 3.36 -7.59 -10.01
N THR A 33 2.63 -7.59 -8.89
CA THR A 33 2.64 -8.71 -7.92
C THR A 33 2.08 -10.02 -8.50
N HIS A 34 1.11 -9.91 -9.41
CA HIS A 34 0.47 -11.07 -10.04
C HIS A 34 1.03 -11.41 -11.43
N ASP A 35 2.05 -10.70 -11.91
CA ASP A 35 2.60 -10.82 -13.27
C ASP A 35 1.51 -10.76 -14.35
N LEU A 36 0.59 -9.80 -14.21
CA LEU A 36 -0.55 -9.61 -15.09
C LEU A 36 -0.37 -8.36 -15.95
N SER A 37 -0.68 -8.48 -17.24
CA SER A 37 -0.95 -7.32 -18.08
C SER A 37 -2.33 -6.73 -17.77
N ALA A 38 -2.49 -5.43 -18.02
CA ALA A 38 -3.79 -4.76 -17.92
C ALA A 38 -4.87 -5.45 -18.78
N ALA A 39 -4.51 -5.92 -19.98
CA ALA A 39 -5.44 -6.62 -20.86
C ALA A 39 -5.88 -8.00 -20.30
N GLN A 40 -5.02 -8.69 -19.56
CA GLN A 40 -5.40 -9.92 -18.85
C GLN A 40 -6.32 -9.60 -17.66
N LEU A 41 -5.99 -8.60 -16.86
CA LEU A 41 -6.81 -8.21 -15.71
C LEU A 41 -8.22 -7.75 -16.13
N ALA A 42 -8.33 -6.93 -17.18
CA ALA A 42 -9.63 -6.48 -17.69
C ALA A 42 -10.52 -7.65 -18.15
N ARG A 43 -9.91 -8.65 -18.82
CA ARG A 43 -10.61 -9.88 -19.22
C ARG A 43 -11.03 -10.71 -18.01
N LYS A 44 -10.12 -10.91 -17.05
CA LYS A 44 -10.38 -11.67 -15.82
C LYS A 44 -11.51 -11.05 -14.99
N ALA A 45 -11.53 -9.73 -14.89
CA ALA A 45 -12.56 -8.97 -14.17
C ALA A 45 -13.84 -8.73 -14.98
N ASN A 46 -13.89 -9.13 -16.25
CA ASN A 46 -15.01 -8.88 -17.16
C ASN A 46 -15.44 -7.40 -17.19
N ILE A 47 -14.46 -6.52 -17.47
CA ILE A 47 -14.66 -5.07 -17.65
C ILE A 47 -14.07 -4.59 -18.98
N PRO A 48 -14.55 -3.46 -19.52
CA PRO A 48 -13.94 -2.86 -20.72
C PRO A 48 -12.46 -2.52 -20.50
N LYS A 49 -11.60 -2.89 -21.46
CA LYS A 49 -10.16 -2.58 -21.41
C LYS A 49 -9.90 -1.08 -21.27
N GLN A 50 -10.74 -0.26 -21.91
CA GLN A 50 -10.64 1.20 -21.85
C GLN A 50 -10.87 1.75 -20.44
N SER A 51 -11.78 1.15 -19.65
CA SER A 51 -11.99 1.54 -18.25
C SER A 51 -10.70 1.34 -17.44
N LEU A 52 -10.12 0.14 -17.52
CA LEU A 52 -8.90 -0.19 -16.79
C LEU A 52 -7.71 0.67 -17.24
N SER A 53 -7.57 0.89 -18.56
CA SER A 53 -6.54 1.77 -19.12
C SER A 53 -6.68 3.21 -18.63
N GLY A 54 -7.91 3.72 -18.54
CA GLY A 54 -8.19 5.05 -18.00
C GLY A 54 -7.76 5.19 -16.54
N TRP A 55 -8.06 4.18 -15.72
CA TRP A 55 -7.66 4.19 -14.30
C TRP A 55 -6.14 4.11 -14.12
N LEU A 56 -5.45 3.34 -14.96
CA LEU A 56 -3.99 3.28 -14.99
C LEU A 56 -3.35 4.58 -15.50
N ALA A 57 -4.06 5.36 -16.33
CA ALA A 57 -3.64 6.71 -16.70
C ALA A 57 -3.83 7.71 -15.55
N GLY A 58 -4.82 7.49 -14.68
CA GLY A 58 -5.11 8.31 -13.50
C GLY A 58 -6.52 8.88 -13.48
N SER A 59 -7.38 8.50 -14.43
CA SER A 59 -8.78 8.90 -14.43
C SER A 59 -9.54 8.22 -13.30
N ASN A 60 -10.42 8.96 -12.63
CA ASN A 60 -11.29 8.39 -11.60
C ASN A 60 -12.30 7.41 -12.21
N PRO A 61 -12.64 6.32 -11.50
CA PRO A 61 -13.68 5.39 -11.92
C PRO A 61 -15.05 6.06 -11.88
N ARG A 62 -15.79 5.98 -12.99
CA ARG A 62 -17.18 6.46 -13.08
C ARG A 62 -18.21 5.46 -12.54
N ASP A 63 -17.86 4.17 -12.52
CA ASP A 63 -18.71 3.09 -12.03
C ASP A 63 -17.94 2.24 -11.01
N VAL A 64 -18.30 2.38 -9.75
CA VAL A 64 -17.71 1.64 -8.63
C VAL A 64 -17.93 0.12 -8.76
N ARG A 65 -19.00 -0.32 -9.44
CA ARG A 65 -19.26 -1.76 -9.66
C ARG A 65 -18.17 -2.39 -10.54
N GLN A 66 -17.60 -1.64 -11.48
CA GLN A 66 -16.48 -2.13 -12.28
C GLN A 66 -15.22 -2.27 -11.44
N VAL A 67 -14.98 -1.34 -10.50
CA VAL A 67 -13.86 -1.43 -9.55
C VAL A 67 -14.02 -2.64 -8.64
N LYS A 68 -15.25 -2.90 -8.15
CA LYS A 68 -15.56 -4.09 -7.36
C LYS A 68 -15.23 -5.39 -8.09
N LYS A 69 -15.61 -5.51 -9.37
CA LYS A 69 -15.24 -6.68 -10.20
C LYS A 69 -13.73 -6.89 -10.31
N VAL A 70 -12.95 -5.80 -10.41
CA VAL A 70 -11.49 -5.89 -10.42
C VAL A 70 -10.95 -6.34 -9.07
N ALA A 71 -11.48 -5.80 -7.97
CA ALA A 71 -11.12 -6.23 -6.62
C ALA A 71 -11.40 -7.73 -6.42
N ASP A 72 -12.56 -8.22 -6.87
CA ASP A 72 -12.92 -9.64 -6.82
C ASP A 72 -11.98 -10.51 -7.67
N ALA A 73 -11.62 -10.06 -8.88
CA ALA A 73 -10.68 -10.77 -9.75
C ALA A 73 -9.25 -10.85 -9.17
N LEU A 74 -8.88 -9.89 -8.33
CA LEU A 74 -7.60 -9.84 -7.61
C LEU A 74 -7.67 -10.51 -6.24
N GLY A 75 -8.87 -10.87 -5.74
CA GLY A 75 -9.04 -11.48 -4.41
C GLY A 75 -8.83 -10.49 -3.26
N VAL A 76 -9.07 -9.20 -3.48
CA VAL A 76 -8.90 -8.14 -2.47
C VAL A 76 -10.20 -7.40 -2.21
N THR A 77 -10.28 -6.67 -1.09
CA THR A 77 -11.44 -5.81 -0.81
C THR A 77 -11.41 -4.56 -1.70
N LEU A 78 -12.60 -4.01 -1.98
CA LEU A 78 -12.73 -2.76 -2.73
C LEU A 78 -11.98 -1.62 -2.04
N ASP A 79 -12.12 -1.52 -0.73
CA ASP A 79 -11.45 -0.48 0.07
C ASP A 79 -9.94 -0.59 -0.03
N ASN A 80 -9.38 -1.81 0.03
CA ASN A 80 -7.94 -2.02 -0.13
C ASN A 80 -7.47 -1.69 -1.55
N LEU A 81 -8.26 -1.99 -2.58
CA LEU A 81 -7.92 -1.63 -3.96
C LEU A 81 -7.98 -0.10 -4.21
N MET A 82 -8.85 0.63 -3.51
CA MET A 82 -9.04 2.07 -3.73
C MET A 82 -8.21 2.94 -2.79
N PHE A 83 -7.99 2.49 -1.56
CA PHE A 83 -7.42 3.27 -0.46
C PHE A 83 -6.29 2.55 0.27
N GLY A 84 -5.92 1.35 -0.18
CA GLY A 84 -4.84 0.59 0.42
C GLY A 84 -3.47 1.24 0.22
N ASN A 85 -2.53 0.78 1.02
CA ASN A 85 -1.14 1.23 1.02
C ASN A 85 -0.25 0.33 0.15
N GLY A 86 -0.84 -0.39 -0.82
CA GLY A 86 -0.15 -1.25 -1.79
C GLY A 86 1.21 -0.66 -2.16
N GLN A 87 2.21 -1.34 -1.60
CA GLN A 87 3.50 -0.83 -1.16
C GLN A 87 3.67 0.69 -1.26
N ASP A 88 3.56 1.36 -0.13
CA ASP A 88 4.28 2.61 0.11
C ASP A 88 5.75 2.37 -0.23
N GLU A 89 6.14 2.76 -1.45
CA GLU A 89 7.54 2.92 -1.87
C GLU A 89 8.28 3.89 -0.91
N ASP A 90 7.55 4.69 -0.12
CA ASP A 90 8.07 5.44 1.02
C ASP A 90 8.52 4.57 2.21
N THR A 91 8.20 3.27 2.20
CA THR A 91 8.67 2.26 3.17
C THR A 91 9.77 1.36 2.60
N LYS A 92 10.28 1.66 1.40
CA LYS A 92 11.71 1.45 1.12
C LYS A 92 12.52 2.62 1.68
N LYS A 93 12.18 3.09 2.88
CA LYS A 93 13.27 3.41 3.81
C LYS A 93 13.99 2.09 4.00
N HIS A 94 15.06 1.88 3.21
CA HIS A 94 16.26 1.34 3.77
C HIS A 94 16.37 2.03 5.13
N THR A 95 15.97 1.32 6.19
CA THR A 95 16.38 1.78 7.50
C THR A 95 17.86 1.56 7.41
N GLU A 96 18.58 2.63 7.05
CA GLU A 96 20.01 2.57 6.95
C GLU A 96 20.46 1.93 8.25
N LEU A 97 21.31 0.91 8.14
CA LEU A 97 21.75 0.19 9.31
C LEU A 97 22.27 1.19 10.37
N SER A 98 22.92 2.27 9.92
CA SER A 98 23.30 3.45 10.70
C SER A 98 22.18 4.05 11.58
N ALA A 99 20.94 4.12 11.11
CA ALA A 99 19.82 4.70 11.85
C ALA A 99 19.32 3.80 13.01
N LEU A 100 19.50 2.48 12.91
CA LEU A 100 19.18 1.54 14.01
C LEU A 100 20.34 1.36 14.97
N LEU A 101 21.57 1.50 14.48
CA LEU A 101 22.79 1.22 15.20
C LEU A 101 23.32 2.44 15.98
N GLY A 102 22.91 3.66 15.62
CA GLY A 102 23.45 4.89 16.21
C GLY A 102 24.96 5.01 16.00
N ASP A 103 25.61 5.88 16.78
CA ASP A 103 27.07 6.06 16.78
C ASP A 103 27.80 5.05 17.71
N GLU A 104 27.07 4.09 18.27
CA GLU A 104 27.62 3.13 19.24
C GLU A 104 28.15 1.86 18.56
N TRP A 105 29.21 1.29 19.14
CA TRP A 105 29.79 0.03 18.68
C TRP A 105 28.91 -1.15 19.08
N ILE A 106 28.46 -1.94 18.11
CA ILE A 106 27.72 -3.18 18.38
C ILE A 106 28.67 -4.37 18.43
N GLY A 107 28.58 -5.15 19.52
CA GLY A 107 29.25 -6.43 19.70
C GLY A 107 28.26 -7.60 19.77
N GLY A 108 28.64 -8.76 19.23
CA GLY A 108 27.81 -9.96 19.21
C GLY A 108 28.30 -11.00 18.19
N VAL A 109 27.64 -12.15 18.14
CA VAL A 109 27.88 -13.18 17.11
C VAL A 109 26.94 -12.92 15.95
N PHE A 110 27.50 -12.78 14.75
CA PHE A 110 26.73 -12.48 13.54
C PHE A 110 27.09 -13.43 12.42
N GLU A 111 26.08 -13.83 11.64
CA GLU A 111 26.27 -14.49 10.36
C GLU A 111 26.03 -13.48 9.24
N VAL A 112 27.02 -13.31 8.36
CA VAL A 112 27.00 -12.29 7.30
C VAL A 112 27.40 -12.88 5.96
N LYS A 113 26.76 -12.40 4.89
CA LYS A 113 27.08 -12.78 3.51
C LYS A 113 27.28 -11.55 2.65
N PHE A 114 28.53 -11.30 2.26
CA PHE A 114 28.89 -10.18 1.40
C PHE A 114 28.90 -10.58 -0.07
N ARG A 115 28.58 -9.63 -0.94
CA ARG A 115 28.77 -9.76 -2.39
C ARG A 115 29.43 -8.51 -2.95
N ARG A 116 30.50 -8.67 -3.73
CA ARG A 116 31.15 -7.57 -4.43
C ARG A 116 30.23 -7.00 -5.51
N VAL A 117 30.04 -5.69 -5.51
CA VAL A 117 29.34 -4.95 -6.57
C VAL A 117 30.37 -4.09 -7.30
N LYS A 118 30.31 -4.04 -8.65
CA LYS A 118 31.13 -3.11 -9.42
C LYS A 118 30.54 -1.70 -9.25
N GLY A 119 31.25 -0.81 -8.58
CA GLY A 119 30.93 0.61 -8.59
C GLY A 119 31.10 1.16 -10.00
N LYS A 120 30.14 1.95 -10.47
CA LYS A 120 30.39 2.85 -11.60
C LYS A 120 31.22 4.02 -11.05
N ALA A 121 32.45 4.15 -11.52
CA ALA A 121 33.28 5.32 -11.28
C ALA A 121 32.69 6.54 -12.01
#